data_AF-A0A9E5LRG6-F1
#
_entry.id   AF-A0A9E5LRG6-F1
#
_cell.length_a   1.000
_cell.length_b   1.000
_cell.length_c   1.000
_cell.angle_alpha   90.00
_cell.angle_beta   90.00
_cell.angle_gamma   90.00
#
_symmetry.space_group_name_H-M   'P 1'
#
loop_
_entity.id
_entity.type
_entity.pdbx_description
1 polymer ?
#
loop_
_entity_poly.entity_id
_entity_poly.type
_entity_poly.pdbx_seq_one_letter_code
_entity_poly.pdbx_strand_id
1 'polypeptide(L)'
;MSFQISNVHAGTGANNIIPGELVIEFNFRFSTESTPEQLKAAVELILREANLQFSIDWTLGGEPFLTGDGELAGAMREAILAETEVQTELSTTG
;
A
#
# COMPACT_ATOMS: atom_id res chain seq x y z
N MET A 1 3.45 0.15 7.74
CA MET A 1 3.46 -0.26 6.32
C MET A 1 2.79 -1.63 6.20
N SER A 2 1.95 -1.85 5.20
CA SER A 2 1.40 -3.16 4.83
C SER A 2 1.67 -3.46 3.36
N PHE A 3 1.80 -4.75 3.03
CA PHE A 3 1.94 -5.27 1.67
C PHE A 3 0.84 -6.31 1.44
N GLN A 4 0.13 -6.19 0.32
CA GLN A 4 -0.95 -7.11 -0.03
C GLN A 4 -0.93 -7.41 -1.52
N ILE A 5 -1.08 -8.69 -1.88
CA ILE A 5 -1.32 -9.12 -3.25
C ILE A 5 -2.82 -9.06 -3.50
N SER A 6 -3.24 -8.29 -4.50
CA SER A 6 -4.66 -8.15 -4.87
C SER A 6 -5.08 -9.17 -5.92
N ASN A 7 -4.21 -9.46 -6.90
CA ASN A 7 -4.50 -10.37 -8.00
C ASN A 7 -3.29 -11.25 -8.33
N VAL A 8 -3.57 -12.50 -8.74
CA VAL A 8 -2.57 -13.47 -9.22
C VAL A 8 -3.17 -14.24 -10.37
N HIS A 9 -2.54 -14.18 -11.54
CA HIS A 9 -3.03 -14.82 -12.75
C HIS A 9 -1.90 -15.55 -13.48
N ALA A 10 -2.13 -16.81 -13.83
CA ALA A 10 -1.27 -17.58 -14.72
C ALA A 10 -2.09 -18.56 -15.56
N GLY A 11 -1.60 -18.81 -16.77
CA GLY A 11 -2.14 -19.81 -17.67
C GLY A 11 -3.19 -19.28 -18.63
N THR A 12 -3.53 -20.14 -19.59
CA THR A 12 -4.40 -19.82 -20.72
C THR A 12 -5.82 -20.39 -20.55
N GLY A 13 -6.06 -21.11 -19.45
CA GLY A 13 -7.29 -21.87 -19.20
C GLY A 13 -7.26 -23.32 -19.71
N ALA A 14 -6.22 -23.73 -20.44
CA ALA A 14 -6.03 -25.12 -20.84
C ALA A 14 -5.29 -25.93 -19.76
N ASN A 15 -5.81 -27.10 -19.40
CA ASN A 15 -5.26 -27.94 -18.33
C ASN A 15 -3.96 -28.69 -18.70
N ASN A 16 -3.54 -28.63 -19.96
CA ASN A 16 -2.39 -29.34 -20.52
C ASN A 16 -1.32 -28.41 -21.09
N ILE A 17 -1.38 -27.12 -20.77
CA ILE A 17 -0.39 -26.13 -21.19
C ILE A 17 0.24 -25.53 -19.94
N ILE A 18 1.57 -25.57 -19.87
CA ILE A 18 2.32 -24.87 -18.82
C ILE A 18 2.30 -23.37 -19.16
N PRO A 19 1.91 -22.49 -18.22
CA PRO A 19 1.93 -21.04 -18.45
C PRO A 19 3.33 -20.52 -18.78
N GLY A 20 3.41 -19.54 -19.70
CA GLY A 20 4.65 -18.84 -20.01
C GLY A 20 4.99 -17.70 -19.04
N GLU A 21 3.99 -17.18 -18.33
CA GLU A 21 4.14 -16.07 -17.40
C GLU A 21 3.17 -16.18 -16.21
N LEU A 22 3.49 -15.45 -15.14
CA LEU A 22 2.68 -15.23 -13.96
C LEU A 22 2.57 -13.71 -13.75
N VAL A 23 1.36 -13.18 -13.74
CA VAL A 23 1.09 -11.77 -13.49
C VAL A 23 0.59 -11.62 -12.06
N ILE A 24 1.23 -10.72 -11.31
CA ILE A 24 0.87 -10.41 -9.92
C ILE A 24 0.63 -8.92 -9.79
N GLU A 25 -0.51 -8.55 -9.24
CA GLU A 25 -0.80 -7.17 -8.82
C GLU A 25 -0.75 -7.11 -7.30
N PHE A 26 -0.04 -6.12 -6.77
CA PHE A 26 0.10 -5.92 -5.33
C PHE A 26 0.08 -4.43 -4.98
N ASN A 27 -0.16 -4.15 -3.71
CA ASN A 27 -0.25 -2.81 -3.18
C ASN A 27 0.54 -2.67 -1.87
N PHE A 28 1.19 -1.51 -1.73
CA PHE A 28 1.74 -1.05 -0.47
C PHE A 28 0.87 0.08 0.09
N ARG A 29 0.43 -0.06 1.34
CA ARG A 29 0.04 1.09 2.17
C ARG A 29 1.19 1.42 3.10
N PHE A 30 1.86 2.55 2.86
CA PHE A 30 3.09 2.91 3.55
C PHE A 30 2.94 4.25 4.28
N SER A 31 3.72 4.41 5.36
CA SER A 31 3.76 5.64 6.17
C SER A 31 4.93 6.53 5.75
N THR A 32 5.08 7.69 6.37
CA THR A 32 6.19 8.63 6.14
C THR A 32 7.56 8.07 6.52
N GLU A 33 7.63 6.90 7.17
CA GLU A 33 8.87 6.19 7.50
C GLU A 33 9.45 5.39 6.31
N SER A 34 8.70 5.28 5.21
CA SER A 34 9.13 4.58 3.99
C SER A 34 8.91 5.46 2.77
N THR A 35 9.82 5.44 1.81
CA THR A 35 9.64 6.16 0.54
C THR A 35 9.29 5.21 -0.61
N PRO A 36 8.56 5.66 -1.65
CA PRO A 36 8.28 4.86 -2.83
C PRO A 36 9.55 4.25 -3.45
N GLU A 37 10.65 4.99 -3.49
CA GLU A 37 11.93 4.56 -4.08
C GLU A 37 12.53 3.40 -3.29
N GLN A 38 12.52 3.48 -1.95
CA GLN A 38 13.01 2.42 -1.09
C GLN A 38 12.19 1.12 -1.27
N LEU A 39 10.87 1.25 -1.37
CA LEU A 39 9.98 0.10 -1.57
C LEU A 39 10.20 -0.57 -2.94
N LYS A 40 10.30 0.24 -4.00
CA LYS A 40 10.59 -0.26 -5.35
C LYS A 40 11.92 -0.98 -5.40
N ALA A 41 12.97 -0.38 -4.86
CA ALA A 41 14.31 -0.95 -4.83
C ALA A 41 14.35 -2.28 -4.04
N ALA A 42 13.66 -2.35 -2.90
CA ALA A 42 13.59 -3.57 -2.10
C ALA A 42 12.89 -4.72 -2.85
N VAL A 43 11.77 -4.46 -3.52
CA VAL A 43 11.07 -5.48 -4.31
C VAL A 43 11.93 -5.95 -5.47
N GLU A 44 12.52 -5.04 -6.24
CA GLU A 44 13.37 -5.41 -7.37
C GLU A 44 14.61 -6.19 -6.93
N LEU A 45 15.19 -5.87 -5.78
CA LEU A 45 16.30 -6.63 -5.22
C LEU A 45 15.90 -8.08 -4.94
N ILE A 46 14.76 -8.28 -4.25
CA ILE A 46 14.26 -9.62 -3.92
C ILE A 46 14.01 -10.44 -5.20
N LEU A 47 13.39 -9.84 -6.22
CA LEU A 47 13.11 -10.51 -7.49
C LEU A 47 14.40 -10.90 -8.24
N ARG A 48 15.42 -10.02 -8.21
CA ARG A 48 16.73 -10.29 -8.81
C ARG A 48 17.51 -11.37 -8.05
N GLU A 49 17.50 -11.33 -6.71
CA GLU A 49 18.14 -12.36 -5.87
C GLU A 49 17.49 -13.74 -6.05
N ALA A 50 16.19 -13.77 -6.34
CA ALA A 50 15.47 -14.98 -6.73
C ALA A 50 15.74 -15.44 -8.18
N ASN A 51 16.59 -14.73 -8.93
CA ASN A 51 16.92 -14.99 -10.34
C ASN A 51 15.68 -15.05 -11.26
N LEU A 52 14.66 -14.25 -10.98
CA LEU A 52 13.45 -14.19 -11.80
C LEU A 52 13.68 -13.29 -13.02
N GLN A 53 13.12 -13.69 -14.17
CA GLN A 53 12.93 -12.79 -15.30
C GLN A 53 11.59 -12.08 -15.11
N PHE A 54 11.61 -10.76 -15.00
CA PHE A 54 10.40 -9.99 -14.73
C PHE A 54 10.41 -8.63 -15.43
N SER A 55 9.22 -8.11 -15.65
CA SER A 55 8.93 -6.70 -15.90
C SER A 55 8.02 -6.20 -14.78
N ILE A 56 8.19 -4.95 -14.36
CA ILE A 56 7.36 -4.37 -13.31
C ILE A 56 6.99 -2.93 -13.67
N ASP A 57 5.69 -2.63 -13.61
CA ASP A 57 5.15 -1.30 -13.85
C ASP A 57 4.65 -0.71 -12.54
N TRP A 58 5.29 0.38 -12.11
CA TRP A 58 4.99 1.02 -10.85
C TRP A 58 4.01 2.18 -11.02
N THR A 59 2.93 2.16 -10.25
CA THR A 59 2.00 3.30 -10.13
C THR A 59 2.05 3.85 -8.71
N LEU A 60 2.28 5.17 -8.57
CA LEU A 60 2.18 5.86 -7.28
C LEU A 60 0.78 6.47 -7.16
N GLY A 61 -0.10 5.82 -6.38
CA GLY A 61 -1.47 6.29 -6.17
C GLY A 61 -1.59 7.51 -5.24
N GLY A 62 -0.59 7.73 -4.37
CA GLY A 62 -0.53 8.85 -3.44
C GLY A 62 0.63 8.71 -2.46
N GLU A 63 1.12 9.84 -1.97
CA GLU A 63 2.14 9.87 -0.92
C GLU A 63 1.50 9.88 0.48
N PRO A 64 2.16 9.31 1.49
CA PRO A 64 1.70 9.42 2.86
C PRO A 64 1.72 10.88 3.28
N PHE A 65 0.63 11.33 3.89
CA PHE A 65 0.54 12.65 4.52
C PHE A 65 0.12 12.48 5.97
N LEU A 66 0.61 13.38 6.81
CA LEU A 66 0.23 13.44 8.22
C LEU A 66 -0.08 14.88 8.57
N THR A 67 -1.35 15.15 8.90
CA THR A 67 -1.73 16.40 9.54
C THR A 67 -1.56 16.23 11.04
N GLY A 68 -0.65 17.00 11.64
CA GLY A 68 -0.39 16.95 13.07
C GLY A 68 -1.57 17.44 13.91
N ASP A 69 -1.40 17.41 15.23
CA ASP A 69 -2.43 17.82 16.18
C ASP A 69 -2.55 19.36 16.29
N GLY A 70 -3.02 19.98 15.21
CA GLY A 70 -3.16 21.44 15.08
C GLY A 70 -4.58 21.93 15.32
N GLU A 71 -4.79 23.23 15.07
CA GLU A 71 -6.08 23.92 15.30
C GLU A 71 -7.28 23.22 14.66
N LEU A 72 -7.12 22.73 13.42
CA LEU A 72 -8.18 22.01 12.72
C LEU A 72 -8.54 20.69 13.42
N ALA A 73 -7.54 19.91 13.85
CA ALA A 73 -7.77 18.66 14.55
C ALA A 73 -8.46 18.90 15.90
N GLY A 74 -8.03 19.94 16.64
CA GLY A 74 -8.66 20.37 17.88
C GLY A 74 -10.13 20.77 17.69
N ALA A 75 -10.41 21.66 16.73
CA ALA A 75 -11.76 22.13 16.43
C ALA A 75 -12.70 20.97 16.03
N MET A 76 -12.20 20.00 15.27
CA MET A 76 -12.99 18.81 14.92
C MET A 76 -13.31 17.93 16.13
N ARG A 77 -12.35 17.72 17.06
CA ARG A 77 -12.60 16.97 18.29
C ARG A 77 -13.66 17.64 19.15
N GLU A 78 -13.56 18.95 19.33
CA GLU A 78 -14.53 19.73 20.11
C GLU A 78 -15.93 19.66 19.51
N ALA A 79 -16.05 19.81 18.19
CA ALA A 79 -17.33 19.71 17.49
C ALA A 79 -17.95 18.30 17.61
N ILE A 80 -17.16 17.24 17.44
CA ILE A 80 -17.67 15.86 17.56
C ILE A 80 -18.11 15.59 19.00
N LEU A 81 -17.33 16.01 20.00
CA LEU A 81 -17.67 15.84 21.40
C LEU A 81 -18.97 16.58 21.75
N ALA A 82 -19.15 17.80 21.26
CA ALA A 82 -20.34 18.61 21.52
C ALA A 82 -21.63 17.99 20.97
N GLU A 83 -21.56 17.32 19.81
CA GLU A 83 -22.73 16.75 19.13
C GLU A 83 -23.02 15.29 19.52
N THR A 84 -21.98 14.53 19.89
CA THR A 84 -22.09 13.07 20.06
C THR A 84 -21.75 12.58 21.46
N GLU A 85 -21.19 13.44 22.32
CA GLU A 85 -20.63 13.09 23.63
C GLU A 85 -19.49 12.04 23.56
N VAL A 86 -18.96 11.76 22.36
CA VAL A 86 -17.85 10.82 22.15
C VAL A 86 -16.52 11.56 22.06
N GLN A 87 -15.52 11.08 22.81
CA GLN A 87 -14.14 11.50 22.61
C GLN A 87 -13.50 10.73 21.46
N THR A 88 -12.93 11.45 20.50
CA THR A 88 -12.28 10.87 19.33
C THR A 88 -10.76 10.89 19.44
N GLU A 89 -10.12 9.83 18.99
CA GLU A 89 -8.66 9.73 18.88
C GLU A 89 -8.19 10.07 17.45
N LEU A 90 -7.01 10.69 17.35
CA LEU A 90 -6.33 10.80 16.06
C LEU A 90 -5.74 9.43 15.72
N SER A 91 -6.19 8.86 14.61
CA SER A 91 -5.69 7.57 14.14
C SER A 91 -5.21 7.65 12.69
N THR A 92 -4.04 7.04 12.46
CA THR A 92 -3.44 6.84 11.13
C THR A 92 -3.42 5.37 10.74
N THR A 93 -4.07 4.50 11.52
CA THR A 93 -4.16 3.06 11.22
C THR A 93 -5.18 2.83 10.10
N GLY A 94 -4.73 2.25 8.99
CA GLY A 94 -5.53 1.79 7.86
C GLY A 94 -4.80 0.78 7.00
#